data_AF-A0A817M1T7-F1
#
_entry.id   AF-A0A817M1T7-F1
#
_cell.length_a   1.000
_cell.length_b   1.000
_cell.length_c   1.000
_cell.angle_alpha   90.00
_cell.angle_beta   90.00
_cell.angle_gamma   90.00
#
_symmetry.space_group_name_H-M   'P 1'
#
loop_
_entity.id
_entity.type
_entity.pdbx_description
1 polymer ?
#
loop_
_entity_poly.entity_id
_entity_poly.type
_entity_poly.pdbx_seq_one_letter_code
_entity_poly.pdbx_strand_id
1 'polypeptide(L)'
;MDLLRQRLLQSTTKQSDFIEIFSVIDRDHSGRITFEEFRAAIKTLKVEIKSDEEIKQLFRQFDTTNNGQIDLNEFLHHLRPVMNERRQKAALNIFNAMDVNKDGKLTMLDLKTKYAAQIKAKKKKSDQAVNQVTNF
;
A
#
# COMPACT_ATOMS: atom_id res chain seq x y z
N MET A 1 15.90 2.31 -11.76
CA MET A 1 15.18 3.36 -11.01
C MET A 1 15.10 4.55 -11.93
N ASP A 2 13.91 4.90 -12.41
CA ASP A 2 13.73 5.99 -13.37
C ASP A 2 13.93 7.37 -12.72
N LEU A 3 14.38 8.34 -13.51
CA LEU A 3 14.82 9.67 -13.05
C LEU A 3 13.73 10.41 -12.27
N LEU A 4 12.47 10.27 -12.70
CA LEU A 4 11.30 10.83 -12.03
C LEU A 4 11.18 10.33 -10.59
N ARG A 5 11.29 9.01 -10.40
CA ARG A 5 11.21 8.37 -9.08
C ARG A 5 12.36 8.83 -8.18
N GLN A 6 13.57 8.94 -8.73
CA GLN A 6 14.72 9.45 -7.99
C GLN A 6 14.49 10.90 -7.52
N ARG A 7 13.98 11.77 -8.39
CA ARG A 7 13.72 13.17 -8.03
C ARG A 7 12.63 13.32 -6.98
N LEU A 8 11.56 12.55 -7.09
CA LEU A 8 10.47 12.54 -6.13
C LEU A 8 10.94 12.01 -4.77
N LEU A 9 11.73 10.92 -4.72
CA LEU A 9 12.31 10.38 -3.49
C LEU A 9 13.38 11.26 -2.84
N GLN A 10 14.09 12.08 -3.62
CA GLN A 10 15.03 13.08 -3.07
C GLN A 10 14.31 14.27 -2.43
N SER A 11 13.12 14.58 -2.93
CA SER A 11 12.27 15.67 -2.44
C SER A 11 11.44 15.25 -1.22
N THR A 12 11.10 13.96 -1.08
CA THR A 12 10.11 13.50 -0.11
C THR A 12 10.47 12.17 0.55
N THR A 13 10.24 12.08 1.87
CA THR A 13 10.53 10.86 2.66
C THR A 13 9.28 10.30 3.33
N LYS A 14 8.15 11.03 3.32
CA LYS A 14 6.91 10.62 3.96
C LYS A 14 5.83 10.33 2.92
N GLN A 15 4.93 9.41 3.28
CA GLN A 15 3.84 9.00 2.41
C GLN A 15 2.83 10.12 2.12
N SER A 16 2.68 11.06 3.06
CA SER A 16 1.89 12.28 2.92
C SER A 16 2.31 13.13 1.73
N ASP A 17 3.61 13.21 1.50
CA ASP A 17 4.19 14.12 0.52
C ASP A 17 3.90 13.62 -0.91
N PHE A 18 3.77 12.30 -1.12
CA PHE A 18 3.36 11.75 -2.41
C PHE A 18 1.89 12.04 -2.73
N ILE A 19 1.03 12.10 -1.71
CA ILE A 19 -0.39 12.45 -1.89
C ILE A 19 -0.52 13.93 -2.26
N GLU A 20 0.28 14.80 -1.62
CA GLU A 20 0.31 16.22 -1.96
C GLU A 20 0.83 16.45 -3.39
N ILE A 21 1.89 15.74 -3.79
CA ILE A 21 2.38 15.79 -5.17
C ILE A 21 1.30 15.29 -6.15
N PHE A 22 0.62 14.19 -5.84
CA PHE A 22 -0.48 13.69 -6.67
C PHE A 22 -1.56 14.77 -6.85
N SER A 23 -1.97 15.43 -5.76
CA SER A 23 -2.96 16.51 -5.79
C SER A 23 -2.52 17.75 -6.56
N VAL A 24 -1.22 18.00 -6.69
CA VAL A 24 -0.68 19.11 -7.49
C VAL A 24 -0.67 18.77 -8.98
N ILE A 25 -0.56 17.48 -9.32
CA ILE A 25 -0.54 16.99 -10.69
C ILE A 25 -1.97 16.84 -11.23
N ASP A 26 -2.86 16.25 -10.43
CA ASP A 26 -4.29 16.10 -10.68
C ASP A 26 -5.00 17.45 -10.57
N ARG A 27 -5.03 18.19 -11.68
CA ARG A 27 -5.49 19.60 -11.71
C ARG A 27 -7.00 19.69 -11.74
N ASP A 28 -7.65 18.71 -12.34
CA ASP A 28 -9.09 18.63 -12.39
C ASP A 28 -9.70 17.92 -11.16
N HIS A 29 -8.85 17.39 -10.28
CA HIS A 29 -9.23 16.67 -9.07
C HIS A 29 -10.12 15.45 -9.35
N SER A 30 -9.91 14.81 -10.50
CA SER A 30 -10.63 13.60 -10.89
C SER A 30 -10.20 12.38 -10.07
N GLY A 31 -9.11 12.48 -9.31
CA GLY A 31 -8.50 11.37 -8.58
C GLY A 31 -7.68 10.46 -9.49
N ARG A 32 -7.42 10.88 -10.73
CA ARG A 32 -6.64 10.16 -11.74
C ARG A 32 -5.77 11.15 -12.51
N ILE A 33 -4.57 10.73 -12.88
CA ILE A 33 -3.65 11.57 -13.65
C ILE A 33 -3.70 11.13 -15.11
N THR A 34 -4.12 12.04 -15.98
CA THR A 34 -4.08 11.87 -17.44
C THR A 34 -2.67 12.05 -17.99
N PHE A 35 -2.44 11.62 -19.24
CA PHE A 35 -1.16 11.83 -19.90
C PHE A 35 -0.81 13.32 -20.03
N GLU A 36 -1.80 14.18 -20.32
CA GLU A 36 -1.60 15.63 -20.41
C GLU A 36 -1.14 16.23 -19.08
N GLU A 37 -1.78 15.84 -17.98
CA GLU A 37 -1.43 16.29 -16.64
C GLU A 37 -0.05 15.80 -16.21
N PHE A 38 0.26 14.53 -16.48
CA PHE A 38 1.58 13.96 -16.22
C PHE A 38 2.68 14.67 -17.01
N ARG A 39 2.44 14.97 -18.29
CA ARG A 39 3.36 15.73 -19.14
C ARG A 39 3.57 17.15 -18.62
N ALA A 40 2.50 17.81 -18.18
CA ALA A 40 2.59 19.14 -17.59
C ALA A 40 3.39 19.11 -16.28
N ALA A 41 3.16 18.10 -15.44
CA ALA A 41 3.89 17.91 -14.19
C ALA A 41 5.39 17.69 -14.39
N ILE A 42 5.80 16.88 -15.36
CA ILE A 42 7.22 16.65 -15.68
C ILE A 42 7.95 17.97 -16.00
N LYS A 43 7.29 18.86 -16.76
CA LYS A 43 7.82 20.19 -17.07
C LYS A 43 7.93 21.06 -15.81
N THR A 44 6.92 21.04 -14.94
CA THR A 44 6.91 21.80 -13.69
C THR A 44 7.97 21.30 -12.70
N LEU A 45 8.18 19.99 -12.62
CA LEU A 45 9.17 19.34 -11.76
C LEU A 45 10.62 19.51 -12.26
N LYS A 46 10.82 20.23 -13.39
CA LYS A 46 12.13 20.47 -14.03
C LYS A 46 12.94 19.19 -14.22
N VAL A 47 12.26 18.08 -14.51
CA VAL A 47 12.94 16.83 -14.86
C VAL A 47 13.41 16.97 -16.31
N GLU A 48 14.70 16.75 -16.57
CA GLU A 48 15.31 16.90 -17.89
C GLU A 48 14.92 15.76 -18.84
N ILE A 49 13.63 15.65 -19.15
CA ILE A 49 13.11 14.72 -20.15
C ILE A 49 12.79 15.53 -21.39
N LYS A 50 13.45 15.20 -22.51
CA LYS A 50 13.47 16.05 -23.71
C LYS A 50 12.51 15.59 -24.81
N SER A 51 12.09 14.33 -24.80
CA SER A 51 11.17 13.80 -25.83
C SER A 51 9.81 13.40 -25.26
N ASP A 52 8.76 13.61 -26.04
CA ASP A 52 7.41 13.12 -25.70
C ASP A 52 7.39 11.58 -25.62
N GLU A 53 8.19 10.90 -26.43
CA GLU A 53 8.38 9.44 -26.40
C GLU A 53 8.88 8.95 -25.04
N GLU A 54 9.87 9.62 -24.44
CA GLU A 54 10.37 9.28 -23.09
C GLU A 54 9.30 9.52 -22.02
N ILE A 55 8.55 10.62 -22.12
CA ILE A 55 7.43 10.92 -21.21
C ILE A 55 6.36 9.82 -21.33
N LYS A 56 6.08 9.36 -22.55
CA LYS A 56 5.10 8.31 -22.83
C LYS A 56 5.55 6.95 -22.33
N GLN A 57 6.85 6.66 -22.41
CA GLN A 57 7.43 5.45 -21.81
C GLN A 57 7.33 5.50 -20.29
N LEU A 58 7.66 6.62 -19.65
CA LEU A 58 7.51 6.80 -18.20
C LEU A 58 6.05 6.69 -17.77
N PHE A 59 5.13 7.32 -18.48
CA PHE A 59 3.70 7.21 -18.20
C PHE A 59 3.24 5.75 -18.21
N ARG A 60 3.66 4.97 -19.23
CA ARG A 60 3.36 3.53 -19.33
C ARG A 60 3.95 2.69 -18.21
N GLN A 61 5.04 3.10 -17.60
CA GLN A 61 5.57 2.40 -16.42
C GLN A 61 4.60 2.55 -15.24
N PHE A 62 4.00 3.74 -15.08
CA PHE A 62 3.06 4.01 -13.99
C PHE A 62 1.65 3.44 -14.25
N ASP A 63 1.15 3.51 -15.49
CA ASP A 63 -0.17 2.98 -15.90
C ASP A 63 -0.15 1.45 -16.04
N THR A 64 -0.13 0.75 -14.91
CA THR A 64 -0.08 -0.72 -14.88
C THR A 64 -1.35 -1.38 -15.42
N THR A 65 -2.49 -0.70 -15.31
CA THR A 65 -3.77 -1.19 -15.81
C THR A 65 -3.98 -0.91 -17.30
N ASN A 66 -3.08 -0.15 -17.93
CA ASN A 66 -3.14 0.28 -19.33
C ASN A 66 -4.47 0.94 -19.71
N ASN A 67 -5.06 1.68 -18.77
CA ASN A 67 -6.35 2.35 -18.99
C ASN A 67 -6.18 3.78 -19.54
N GLY A 68 -4.93 4.24 -19.69
CA GLY A 68 -4.60 5.59 -20.17
C GLY A 68 -4.60 6.65 -19.07
N GLN A 69 -4.75 6.27 -17.81
CA GLN A 69 -4.79 7.14 -16.63
C GLN A 69 -4.05 6.46 -15.47
N ILE A 70 -3.39 7.25 -14.63
CA ILE A 70 -2.68 6.73 -13.46
C ILE A 70 -3.52 7.06 -12.22
N ASP A 71 -4.01 6.04 -11.52
CA ASP A 71 -4.69 6.25 -10.25
C ASP A 71 -3.71 6.41 -9.07
N LEU A 72 -4.22 6.85 -7.92
CA LEU A 72 -3.40 7.06 -6.73
C LEU A 72 -2.66 5.79 -6.27
N ASN A 73 -3.28 4.60 -6.42
CA ASN A 73 -2.64 3.36 -6.01
C ASN A 73 -1.49 3.00 -6.94
N GLU A 74 -1.68 3.16 -8.25
CA GLU A 74 -0.65 2.95 -9.27
C GLU A 74 0.54 3.90 -9.07
N PHE A 75 0.24 5.18 -8.81
CA PHE A 75 1.22 6.22 -8.51
C PHE A 75 2.02 5.88 -7.24
N LEU A 76 1.34 5.55 -6.15
CA LEU A 76 1.99 5.18 -4.90
C LEU A 76 2.78 3.89 -5.03
N HIS A 77 2.28 2.88 -5.75
CA HIS A 77 2.99 1.63 -5.96
C HIS A 77 4.36 1.85 -6.60
N HIS A 78 4.40 2.72 -7.61
CA HIS A 78 5.65 3.04 -8.31
C HIS A 78 6.59 3.95 -7.51
N LEU A 79 6.08 4.83 -6.67
CA LEU A 79 6.92 5.74 -5.89
C LEU A 79 7.37 5.18 -4.55
N ARG A 80 6.60 4.29 -3.94
CA ARG A 80 6.92 3.77 -2.60
C ARG A 80 8.26 3.03 -2.67
N PRO A 81 9.23 3.36 -1.81
CA PRO A 81 10.46 2.60 -1.75
C PRO A 81 10.16 1.16 -1.34
N VAL A 82 10.99 0.23 -1.82
CA VAL A 82 10.90 -1.18 -1.43
C VAL A 82 10.90 -1.25 0.10
N MET A 83 9.92 -1.96 0.65
CA MET A 83 9.77 -2.07 2.09
C MET A 83 11.07 -2.65 2.68
N ASN A 84 11.65 -1.99 3.68
CA ASN A 84 12.89 -2.48 4.30
C ASN A 84 12.66 -3.85 4.97
N GLU A 85 13.73 -4.63 5.16
CA GLU A 85 13.67 -5.99 5.69
C GLU A 85 12.97 -6.08 7.05
N ARG A 86 13.19 -5.10 7.93
CA ARG A 86 12.55 -5.05 9.25
C ARG A 86 11.03 -5.01 9.13
N ARG A 87 10.52 -4.15 8.23
CA ARG A 87 9.08 -4.03 7.97
C ARG A 87 8.53 -5.23 7.20
N GLN A 88 9.29 -5.79 6.26
CA GLN A 88 8.93 -7.05 5.59
C GLN A 88 8.75 -8.18 6.59
N LYS A 89 9.72 -8.36 7.50
CA LYS A 89 9.68 -9.39 8.54
C LYS A 89 8.52 -9.17 9.51
N ALA A 90 8.26 -7.94 9.93
CA ALA A 90 7.11 -7.63 10.78
C ALA A 90 5.77 -7.95 10.08
N ALA A 91 5.61 -7.54 8.81
CA ALA A 91 4.43 -7.84 8.03
C ALA A 91 4.23 -9.35 7.83
N LEU A 92 5.30 -10.09 7.52
CA LEU A 92 5.27 -11.54 7.36
C LEU A 92 4.90 -12.26 8.67
N ASN A 93 5.47 -11.81 9.79
CA ASN A 93 5.13 -12.39 11.10
C ASN A 93 3.66 -12.17 11.46
N ILE A 94 3.13 -10.96 11.19
CA ILE A 94 1.72 -10.65 11.40
C ILE A 94 0.84 -11.48 10.47
N PHE A 95 1.22 -11.59 9.20
CA PHE A 95 0.53 -12.39 8.20
C PHE A 95 0.43 -13.84 8.65
N ASN A 96 1.55 -14.48 9.00
CA ASN A 96 1.60 -15.86 9.48
C ASN A 96 0.82 -16.06 10.79
N ALA A 97 0.72 -15.04 11.64
CA ALA A 97 -0.07 -15.10 12.87
C ALA A 97 -1.58 -14.88 12.62
N MET A 98 -1.98 -14.43 11.43
CA MET A 98 -3.37 -14.21 11.04
C MET A 98 -3.88 -15.27 10.07
N ASP A 99 -3.03 -15.82 9.20
CA ASP A 99 -3.33 -16.91 8.28
C ASP A 99 -3.44 -18.23 9.05
N VAL A 100 -4.65 -18.51 9.53
CA VAL A 100 -4.91 -19.66 10.41
C VAL A 100 -4.86 -20.97 9.62
N ASN A 101 -5.36 -20.95 8.39
CA ASN A 101 -5.46 -22.14 7.56
C ASN A 101 -4.16 -22.43 6.77
N LYS A 102 -3.20 -21.49 6.77
CA LYS A 102 -1.90 -21.56 6.10
C LYS A 102 -2.00 -21.64 4.57
N ASP A 103 -3.06 -21.07 3.99
CA ASP A 103 -3.28 -21.05 2.55
C ASP A 103 -2.53 -19.91 1.85
N GLY A 104 -1.80 -19.08 2.60
CA GLY A 104 -1.05 -17.95 2.07
C GLY A 104 -1.93 -16.76 1.72
N LYS A 105 -3.17 -16.70 2.22
CA LYS A 105 -4.10 -15.57 2.06
C LYS A 105 -4.67 -15.18 3.43
N LEU A 106 -5.07 -13.91 3.55
CA LEU A 106 -5.84 -13.44 4.70
C LEU A 106 -7.27 -13.21 4.26
N THR A 107 -8.16 -14.06 4.75
CA THR A 107 -9.57 -14.07 4.35
C THR A 107 -10.51 -13.93 5.55
N MET A 108 -11.80 -13.74 5.25
CA MET A 108 -12.85 -13.76 6.27
C MET A 108 -12.91 -15.08 7.04
N LEU A 109 -12.46 -16.19 6.45
CA LEU A 109 -12.39 -17.48 7.13
C LEU A 109 -11.36 -17.45 8.27
N ASP A 110 -10.19 -16.85 8.03
CA ASP A 110 -9.12 -16.77 9.02
C ASP A 110 -9.53 -15.90 10.20
N LEU A 111 -10.19 -14.76 9.91
CA LEU A 111 -10.78 -13.90 10.93
C LEU A 111 -11.86 -14.63 11.75
N LYS A 112 -12.79 -15.33 11.09
CA LYS A 112 -13.85 -16.09 11.78
C LYS A 112 -13.27 -17.19 12.65
N THR A 113 -12.28 -17.93 12.14
CA THR A 113 -11.62 -19.02 12.88
C THR A 113 -10.91 -18.49 14.11
N LYS A 114 -10.17 -17.38 13.97
CA LYS A 114 -9.46 -16.72 15.08
C LYS A 114 -10.43 -16.18 16.13
N TYR A 115 -11.54 -15.55 15.71
CA TYR A 115 -12.56 -15.03 16.62
C TYR A 115 -13.29 -16.16 17.37
N ALA A 116 -13.65 -17.24 16.68
CA ALA A 116 -14.26 -18.42 17.30
C ALA A 116 -13.33 -19.08 18.33
N ALA A 117 -12.03 -19.19 18.02
CA ALA A 117 -11.03 -19.68 18.97
C ALA A 117 -10.92 -18.79 20.22
N GLN A 118 -10.97 -17.47 20.06
CA GLN A 118 -10.97 -16.54 21.20
C GLN A 118 -12.20 -16.67 22.09
N ILE A 119 -13.39 -16.85 21.52
CA ILE A 119 -14.62 -17.08 22.29
C ILE A 119 -14.50 -18.38 23.10
N LYS A 120 -14.03 -19.46 22.47
CA LYS A 120 -13.81 -20.76 23.15
C LYS A 120 -12.78 -20.64 24.28
N ALA A 121 -11.68 -19.90 24.06
CA ALA A 121 -10.65 -19.68 25.07
C ALA A 121 -11.15 -18.85 26.26
N LYS A 122 -12.00 -17.83 26.02
CA LYS A 122 -12.61 -17.02 27.09
C LYS A 122 -13.60 -17.83 27.92
N LYS A 123 -14.45 -18.66 27.30
CA LYS A 123 -15.36 -19.57 28.01
C LYS A 123 -14.60 -20.60 28.85
N LYS A 124 -13.55 -21.21 28.29
CA LYS A 124 -12.72 -22.17 29.05
C LYS A 124 -12.06 -21.55 30.29
N LYS A 125 -11.62 -20.29 30.19
CA LYS A 125 -11.04 -19.56 31.35
C LYS A 125 -12.10 -19.18 32.39
N SER A 126 -13.33 -18.82 32.00
CA SER A 126 -14.41 -18.55 32.95
C SER A 126 -14.83 -19.83 33.68
N ASP A 127 -14.96 -20.94 32.98
CA ASP A 127 -15.39 -22.22 33.56
C ASP A 127 -14.34 -22.77 34.54
N GLN A 128 -13.05 -22.55 34.26
CA GLN A 128 -11.95 -22.90 35.17
C GLN A 128 -11.90 -22.00 36.42
N ALA A 129 -12.24 -20.72 36.30
CA ALA A 129 -12.27 -19.80 37.45
C ALA A 129 -13.45 -20.10 38.39
N VAL A 130 -14.62 -20.46 37.85
CA VAL A 130 -15.81 -20.80 38.65
C VAL A 130 -15.56 -22.09 39.45
N ASN A 131 -14.98 -23.12 38.83
CA ASN A 131 -14.71 -24.40 39.51
C ASN A 131 -13.64 -24.31 40.62
N GLN A 132 -12.81 -23.25 40.65
CA GLN A 132 -11.86 -23.02 41.75
C GLN A 132 -12.50 -22.32 42.97
N VAL A 133 -13.60 -21.59 42.77
CA VAL A 133 -14.29 -20.85 43.84
C VAL A 133 -15.34 -21.70 44.56
N THR A 134 -15.89 -22.72 43.90
CA THR A 134 -16.95 -23.59 44.44
C THR A 134 -16.45 -24.82 45.22
N ASN A 135 -15.14 -24.99 45.36
CA ASN A 135 -14.53 -26.05 46.18
C ASN A 135 -14.17 -25.51 47.58
N PHE A 136 -15.17 -25.19 48.39
CA PHE A 136 -15.07 -24.99 49.84
C PHE A 136 -16.31 -25.55 50.53
#